data_AF-A0A009HK74-F1
#
_entry.id   AF-A0A009HK74-F1
#
_cell.length_a   1.000
_cell.length_b   1.000
_cell.length_c   1.000
_cell.angle_alpha   90.00
_cell.angle_beta   90.00
_cell.angle_gamma   90.00
#
_symmetry.space_group_name_H-M   'P 1'
#
loop_
_entity.id
_entity.type
_entity.pdbx_description
1 polymer ?
#
loop_
_entity_poly.entity_id
_entity_poly.type
_entity_poly.pdbx_seq_one_letter_code
_entity_poly.pdbx_strand_id
1 'polypeptide(L)' 'MVSAYDELPRTPANFVALSPLRYLERAAYIYPDQASIIHGAPNFMERNLSALLSICISAQAAGN' A
#
# COMPACT_ATOMS: atom_id res chain seq x y z
N MET A 1 -2.70 21.69 -21.44
CA MET A 1 -3.91 20.83 -21.41
C MET A 1 -4.15 20.49 -19.96
N VAL A 2 -5.28 20.91 -19.40
CA VAL A 2 -5.66 20.55 -18.02
C VAL A 2 -5.99 19.06 -18.02
N SER A 3 -5.49 18.32 -17.02
CA SER A 3 -5.80 16.90 -16.88
C SER A 3 -7.24 16.77 -16.41
N ALA A 4 -7.99 15.79 -16.91
CA ALA A 4 -9.36 15.52 -16.45
C ALA A 4 -9.43 15.29 -14.92
N TYR A 5 -8.31 14.91 -14.30
CA TYR A 5 -8.18 14.75 -12.84
C TYR A 5 -8.20 16.08 -12.08
N ASP A 6 -7.77 17.18 -12.69
CA ASP A 6 -7.69 18.50 -12.05
C ASP A 6 -9.08 19.17 -11.92
N GLU A 7 -10.05 18.73 -12.72
CA GLU A 7 -11.43 19.21 -12.73
C GLU A 7 -12.33 18.47 -11.74
N LEU A 8 -11.86 17.37 -11.15
CA LEU A 8 -12.63 16.59 -10.19
C LEU A 8 -12.79 17.36 -8.86
N PRO A 9 -13.98 17.39 -8.26
CA PRO A 9 -14.18 17.98 -6.94
C PRO A 9 -13.29 17.26 -5.93
N ARG A 10 -12.58 18.04 -5.10
CA ARG A 10 -11.68 17.52 -4.06
C ARG A 10 -12.51 16.99 -2.89
N THR A 11 -12.77 15.69 -2.92
CA THR A 11 -13.46 14.94 -1.87
C THR A 11 -12.47 14.09 -1.08
N PRO A 12 -12.86 13.56 0.10
CA PRO A 12 -12.01 12.64 0.85
C PRO A 12 -11.59 11.37 0.07
N ALA A 13 -12.29 11.03 -1.02
CA ALA A 13 -11.95 9.90 -1.87
C ALA A 13 -10.71 10.16 -2.75
N ASN A 14 -10.56 11.38 -3.28
CA ASN A 14 -9.52 11.78 -4.25
C ASN A 14 -8.55 12.86 -3.75
N PHE A 15 -8.80 13.47 -2.59
CA PHE A 15 -7.97 14.55 -2.04
C PHE A 15 -7.70 14.32 -0.54
N VAL A 16 -6.79 13.39 -0.25
CA VAL A 16 -6.31 13.08 1.09
C VAL A 16 -4.79 12.96 1.06
N ALA A 17 -4.12 13.31 2.16
CA ALA A 17 -2.69 13.09 2.30
C ALA A 17 -2.38 11.60 2.07
N LEU A 18 -1.55 11.32 1.07
CA LEU A 18 -1.11 9.96 0.78
C LEU A 18 -0.12 9.55 1.86
N SER A 19 -0.51 8.57 2.68
CA SER A 19 0.45 7.83 3.50
C SER A 19 0.76 6.50 2.81
N PRO A 20 2.02 6.05 2.83
CA PRO A 20 2.39 4.72 2.31
C PRO A 20 1.54 3.59 2.91
N LEU A 21 1.22 3.67 4.21
CA LEU A 21 0.37 2.70 4.90
C LEU A 21 -1.06 2.66 4.35
N ARG A 22 -1.73 3.82 4.16
CA ARG A 22 -3.11 3.87 3.65
C ARG A 22 -3.20 3.35 2.21
N TYR A 23 -2.15 3.56 1.42
CA TYR A 23 -2.06 2.98 0.09
C TYR A 23 -1.93 1.46 0.15
N LEU A 24 -1.11 0.95 1.07
CA LEU A 24 -0.87 -0.47 1.23
C LEU A 24 -2.09 -1.22 1.78
N GLU A 25 -2.87 -0.62 2.67
CA GLU A 25 -4.18 -1.13 3.12
C GLU A 25 -5.14 -1.35 1.95
N ARG A 26 -5.31 -0.32 1.11
CA ARG A 26 -6.18 -0.39 -0.07
C ARG A 26 -5.70 -1.44 -1.07
N ALA A 27 -4.40 -1.50 -1.30
CA ALA A 27 -3.82 -2.44 -2.24
C ALA A 27 -3.98 -3.89 -1.73
N ALA A 28 -3.71 -4.16 -0.44
CA ALA A 28 -3.89 -5.48 0.16
C ALA A 28 -5.35 -5.94 0.23
N TYR A 29 -6.30 -5.00 0.29
CA TYR A 29 -7.74 -5.32 0.19
C TYR A 29 -8.14 -5.80 -1.20
N ILE A 30 -7.58 -5.19 -2.26
CA ILE A 30 -7.93 -5.53 -3.66
C ILE A 30 -7.10 -6.72 -4.18
N TYR A 31 -5.82 -6.81 -3.81
CA TYR A 31 -4.85 -7.79 -4.31
C TYR A 31 -4.13 -8.52 -3.16
N PRO A 32 -4.86 -9.26 -2.31
CA PRO A 32 -4.30 -9.86 -1.10
C PRO A 32 -3.15 -10.83 -1.38
N ASP A 33 -3.28 -11.63 -2.44
CA ASP A 33 -2.35 -12.70 -2.81
C ASP A 33 -1.26 -12.26 -3.79
N GLN A 34 -1.23 -10.98 -4.16
CA GLN A 34 -0.23 -10.48 -5.09
C GLN A 34 1.15 -10.37 -4.41
N ALA A 35 2.17 -10.92 -5.07
CA ALA A 35 3.57 -10.80 -4.68
C ALA A 35 3.94 -9.33 -4.43
N SER A 36 4.37 -9.01 -3.22
CA SER A 36 4.69 -7.64 -2.79
C SER A 36 6.17 -7.44 -2.45
N ILE A 37 6.82 -8.49 -1.96
CA ILE A 37 8.27 -8.53 -1.72
C ILE A 37 8.81 -9.80 -2.37
N ILE A 38 9.84 -9.63 -3.18
CA ILE A 38 10.61 -10.72 -3.76
C ILE A 38 12.06 -10.50 -3.34
N HIS A 39 12.59 -11.42 -2.53
CA HIS A 39 13.99 -11.43 -2.10
C HIS A 39 14.60 -12.80 -2.43
N GLY A 40 15.80 -12.81 -3.06
CA GLY A 40 16.56 -14.03 -3.38
C GLY A 40 18.02 -13.89 -2.92
N ALA A 41 18.81 -14.94 -2.66
CA ALA A 41 18.74 -16.41 -2.77
C ALA A 41 19.45 -17.03 -1.52
N PRO A 42 19.39 -18.35 -1.20
CA PRO A 42 18.87 -19.52 -1.92
C PRO A 42 17.41 -19.88 -1.61
N ASN A 43 16.78 -19.21 -0.65
CA ASN A 43 15.36 -19.39 -0.35
C ASN A 43 14.62 -18.16 -0.86
N PHE A 44 13.96 -18.28 -2.03
CA PHE A 44 13.06 -17.24 -2.51
C PHE A 44 11.96 -17.03 -1.47
N MET A 45 12.02 -15.90 -0.77
CA MET A 45 11.00 -15.50 0.20
C MET A 45 10.09 -14.52 -0.52
N GLU A 46 8.98 -15.03 -1.05
CA GLU A 46 7.91 -14.21 -1.59
C GLU A 46 6.90 -13.92 -0.48
N ARG A 47 6.52 -12.66 -0.32
CA ARG A 47 5.44 -12.26 0.60
C ARG A 47 4.36 -11.52 -0.16
N ASN A 48 3.12 -11.90 0.07
CA ASN A 48 1.97 -11.24 -0.50
C ASN A 48 1.66 -9.92 0.20
N LEU A 49 0.76 -9.15 -0.41
CA LEU A 49 0.46 -7.78 -0.01
C LEU A 49 -0.21 -7.70 1.37
N SER A 50 -1.05 -8.67 1.72
CA SER A 50 -1.62 -8.79 3.07
C SER A 50 -0.55 -9.00 4.13
N ALA A 51 0.43 -9.88 3.88
CA ALA A 51 1.53 -10.10 4.82
C ALA A 51 2.37 -8.84 5.00
N LEU A 52 2.66 -8.09 3.92
CA LEU A 52 3.40 -6.84 3.99
C LEU A 52 2.68 -5.80 4.86
N LEU A 53 1.36 -5.67 4.72
CA LEU A 53 0.56 -4.76 5.53
C LEU A 53 0.70 -5.02 7.03
N SER A 54 0.59 -6.28 7.45
CA SER A 54 0.71 -6.65 8.86
C SER A 54 2.08 -6.27 9.44
N ILE A 55 3.17 -6.43 8.67
CA ILE A 55 4.50 -6.02 9.13
C ILE A 55 4.59 -4.51 9.28
N CYS A 56 4.15 -3.73 8.28
CA CYS A 56 4.24 -2.28 8.36
C CYS A 56 3.41 -1.70 9.52
N ILE A 57 2.22 -2.25 9.78
CA ILE A 57 1.41 -1.85 10.94
C ILE A 57 2.13 -2.16 12.26
N SER A 58 2.71 -3.36 12.39
CA SER A 58 3.47 -3.74 13.60
C SER A 58 4.72 -2.87 13.82
N ALA A 59 5.44 -2.51 12.74
CA ALA A 59 6.60 -1.64 12.81
C ALA A 59 6.23 -0.20 13.19
N GLN A 60 5.08 0.30 12.72
CA GLN A 60 4.56 1.61 13.11
C GLN A 60 4.18 1.66 14.59
N ALA A 61 3.61 0.57 15.13
CA ALA A 61 3.27 0.47 16.55
C ALA A 61 4.49 0.40 17.47
N ALA A 62 5.63 -0.12 16.99
CA ALA A 62 6.88 -0.19 17.75
C ALA A 62 7.71 1.11 17.71
N GLY A 63 7.38 2.05 16.80
CA GLY A 63 8.09 3.32 16.61
C GLY A 63 7.45 4.53 17.31
N ASN A 64 6.41 4.31 18.13
CA ASN A 64 5.71 5.35 18.89
C ASN A 64 5.87 5.13 20.40
#